data_AF-A0A183VCB5-F1
#
_entry.id   AF-A0A183VCB5-F1
#
_cell.length_a   1.000
_cell.length_b   1.000
_cell.length_c   1.000
_cell.angle_alpha   90.00
_cell.angle_beta   90.00
_cell.angle_gamma   90.00
#
_symmetry.space_group_name_H-M   'P 1'
#
loop_
_entity.id
_entity.type
_entity.pdbx_description
1 polymer ?
#
loop_
_entity_poly.entity_id
_entity_poly.type
_entity_poly.pdbx_seq_one_letter_code
_entity_poly.pdbx_strand_id
1 'polypeptide(L)'
;MLEKMNESADACEDFFEFACGRWVRDVTPTIATPQWNVVIATGIAALRQLAKRLDELLLNTSSLKINSAEEKAISLYAACINEERLRQLGLRPWLAFVQSIGGWNPQKV
;
A
#
# COMPACT_ATOMS: atom_id res chain seq x y z
N MET A 1 10.08 18.47 -10.33
CA MET A 1 9.31 19.63 -9.84
C MET A 1 8.84 20.48 -11.02
N LEU A 2 9.75 20.94 -11.89
CA LEU A 2 9.39 21.73 -13.08
C LEU A 2 8.31 21.09 -13.97
N GLU A 3 8.37 19.77 -14.19
CA GLU A 3 7.37 19.03 -14.95
C GLU A 3 5.93 19.14 -14.39
N LYS A 4 5.78 19.54 -13.13
CA LYS A 4 4.49 19.61 -12.43
C LYS A 4 3.88 21.02 -12.36
N MET A 5 4.67 22.03 -12.70
CA MET A 5 4.28 23.44 -12.69
C MET A 5 3.49 23.82 -13.94
N ASN A 6 2.52 24.72 -13.88
CA ASN A 6 1.95 25.36 -15.06
C ASN A 6 2.59 26.74 -15.29
N GLU A 7 3.63 26.81 -16.11
CA GLU A 7 4.34 28.08 -16.38
C GLU A 7 3.51 29.13 -17.14
N SER A 8 2.36 28.74 -17.70
CA SER A 8 1.44 29.69 -18.35
C SER A 8 0.53 30.43 -17.36
N ALA A 9 0.47 30.01 -16.09
CA ALA A 9 -0.27 30.72 -15.05
C ALA A 9 0.62 31.78 -14.36
N ASP A 10 0.04 32.90 -13.94
CA ASP A 10 0.78 33.91 -13.18
C ASP A 10 0.91 33.49 -11.71
N ALA A 11 2.15 33.38 -11.23
CA ALA A 11 2.48 32.98 -9.88
C ALA A 11 2.04 34.01 -8.81
N CYS A 12 1.92 35.29 -9.17
CA CYS A 12 1.51 36.35 -8.25
C CYS A 12 -0.01 36.35 -8.01
N GLU A 13 -0.78 35.83 -8.97
CA GLU A 13 -2.25 35.77 -8.92
C GLU A 13 -2.74 34.42 -8.36
N ASP A 14 -2.20 33.30 -8.87
CA ASP A 14 -2.52 31.95 -8.38
C ASP A 14 -1.26 31.07 -8.35
N PHE A 15 -0.57 31.12 -7.21
CA PHE A 15 0.63 30.32 -7.01
C PHE A 15 0.36 28.81 -7.02
N PHE A 16 -0.84 28.36 -6.66
CA PHE A 16 -1.15 26.93 -6.65
C PHE A 16 -1.26 26.38 -8.06
N GLU A 17 -1.98 27.07 -8.95
CA GLU A 17 -2.07 26.69 -10.37
C GLU A 17 -0.69 26.77 -11.04
N PHE A 18 0.08 27.83 -10.78
CA PHE A 18 1.46 27.92 -11.29
C PHE A 18 2.35 26.76 -10.81
N ALA A 19 2.31 26.41 -9.52
CA ALA A 19 3.21 25.40 -8.97
C ALA A 19 2.77 23.95 -9.25
N CYS A 20 1.45 23.68 -9.35
CA CYS A 20 0.88 22.34 -9.36
C CYS A 20 -0.11 22.06 -10.49
N GLY A 21 -0.44 23.03 -11.33
CA GLY A 21 -1.51 22.91 -12.33
C GLY A 21 -1.31 21.76 -13.31
N ARG A 22 -0.07 21.48 -13.76
CA ARG A 22 0.21 20.29 -14.59
C ARG A 22 0.00 18.99 -13.79
N TRP A 23 0.43 18.94 -12.53
CA TRP A 23 0.22 17.76 -11.69
C TRP A 23 -1.27 17.42 -11.51
N VAL A 24 -2.11 18.42 -11.21
CA VAL A 24 -3.56 18.20 -11.03
C VAL A 24 -4.20 17.67 -12.31
N ARG A 25 -3.76 18.13 -13.49
CA ARG A 25 -4.25 17.65 -14.78
C ARG A 25 -3.80 16.23 -15.12
N ASP A 26 -2.54 15.90 -14.82
CA ASP A 26 -1.95 14.61 -15.20
C ASP A 26 -2.30 13.48 -14.24
N VAL A 27 -2.69 13.81 -13.00
CA VAL A 27 -2.76 12.82 -11.95
C VAL A 27 -3.99 11.92 -12.11
N THR A 28 -3.74 10.61 -12.19
CA THR A 28 -4.79 9.59 -12.16
C THR A 28 -4.69 8.82 -10.84
N PRO A 29 -5.64 8.99 -9.91
CA PRO A 29 -5.69 8.20 -8.69
C PRO A 29 -5.75 6.70 -9.01
N THR A 30 -4.84 5.92 -8.42
CA THR A 30 -4.75 4.47 -8.68
C THR A 30 -5.49 3.62 -7.65
N ILE A 31 -5.95 4.25 -6.57
CA ILE A 31 -6.74 3.65 -5.50
C ILE A 31 -7.82 4.64 -5.07
N ALA A 32 -8.92 4.15 -4.52
CA ALA A 32 -9.96 5.01 -3.96
C ALA A 32 -9.48 5.60 -2.64
N THR A 33 -9.22 6.91 -2.62
CA THR A 33 -8.91 7.68 -1.41
C THR A 33 -9.78 8.92 -1.36
N PRO A 34 -10.14 9.41 -0.16
CA PRO A 34 -10.95 10.63 -0.03
C PRO A 34 -10.23 11.89 -0.52
N GLN A 35 -8.89 11.84 -0.60
CA GLN A 35 -8.05 12.91 -1.13
C GLN A 35 -6.88 12.31 -1.90
N TRP A 36 -6.41 13.00 -2.93
CA TRP A 36 -5.22 12.62 -3.67
C TRP A 36 -4.23 13.79 -3.69
N ASN A 37 -3.04 13.57 -3.15
CA ASN A 37 -1.98 14.57 -3.03
C ASN A 37 -0.61 13.92 -3.22
N VAL A 38 0.44 14.74 -3.25
CA VAL A 38 1.80 14.25 -3.52
C VAL A 38 2.30 13.28 -2.45
N VAL A 39 1.89 13.44 -1.19
CA VAL A 39 2.31 12.58 -0.08
C VAL A 39 1.74 11.17 -0.27
N ILE A 40 0.45 11.07 -0.60
CA ILE A 40 -0.22 9.80 -0.88
C ILE A 40 0.38 9.14 -2.11
N ALA A 41 0.51 9.88 -3.22
CA ALA A 41 1.06 9.35 -4.46
C ALA A 41 2.51 8.83 -4.26
N THR A 42 3.35 9.59 -3.55
CA THR A 42 4.73 9.19 -3.26
C THR A 42 4.78 8.00 -2.32
N GLY A 43 3.94 7.96 -1.28
CA GLY A 43 3.86 6.82 -0.36
C GLY A 43 3.47 5.53 -1.08
N ILE A 44 2.48 5.58 -1.97
CA ILE A 44 2.08 4.42 -2.78
C ILE A 44 3.22 4.00 -3.72
N ALA A 45 3.92 4.94 -4.36
CA ALA A 45 5.06 4.62 -5.20
C ALA A 45 6.19 3.94 -4.41
N ALA A 46 6.48 4.41 -3.19
CA ALA A 46 7.46 3.81 -2.30
C ALA A 46 7.03 2.40 -1.85
N LEU A 47 5.76 2.22 -1.48
CA LEU A 47 5.20 0.91 -1.13
C LEU A 47 5.29 -0.09 -2.27
N ARG A 48 5.01 0.35 -3.52
CA ARG A 48 5.19 -0.51 -4.71
C ARG A 48 6.64 -0.93 -4.91
N GLN A 49 7.59 -0.02 -4.72
CA GLN A 49 9.02 -0.35 -4.81
C GLN A 49 9.43 -1.33 -3.70
N LEU A 50 8.92 -1.14 -2.48
CA LEU A 50 9.17 -2.05 -1.37
C LEU A 50 8.61 -3.45 -1.65
N ALA A 51 7.34 -3.54 -2.09
CA ALA A 51 6.70 -4.81 -2.45
C ALA A 51 7.51 -5.55 -3.52
N LYS A 52 7.93 -4.86 -4.58
CA LYS A 52 8.78 -5.44 -5.63
C LYS A 52 10.08 -6.05 -5.07
N ARG A 53 10.75 -5.34 -4.15
CA ARG A 53 11.98 -5.86 -3.51
C ARG A 53 11.69 -7.08 -2.63
N LEU A 54 10.57 -7.08 -1.91
CA LEU A 54 10.16 -8.23 -1.10
C LEU A 54 9.83 -9.45 -1.98
N ASP A 55 9.17 -9.24 -3.13
CA ASP A 55 8.92 -10.30 -4.11
C ASP A 55 10.24 -10.88 -4.65
N GLU A 56 11.21 -10.04 -4.99
CA GLU A 56 12.55 -10.46 -5.43
C GLU A 56 13.25 -11.32 -4.36
N LEU A 57 13.12 -10.97 -3.08
CA LEU A 57 13.68 -11.74 -1.95
C LEU A 57 12.99 -13.10 -1.76
N LEU A 58 11.67 -13.18 -2.02
CA LEU A 58 10.94 -14.44 -1.95
C LEU A 58 11.31 -15.40 -3.09
N LEU A 59 11.62 -14.88 -4.27
CA LEU A 59 12.04 -15.67 -5.43
C LEU A 59 13.52 -16.11 -5.32
N ASN A 60 14.37 -15.26 -4.74
CA ASN A 60 15.79 -15.52 -4.56
C ASN A 60 16.13 -15.84 -3.10
N THR A 61 15.58 -16.94 -2.57
CA THR A 61 15.88 -17.48 -1.23
C THR A 61 17.34 -17.88 -1.01
N SER A 62 18.19 -17.74 -2.03
CA SER A 62 19.57 -18.20 -2.03
C SER A 62 20.52 -17.10 -1.53
N SER A 63 20.97 -17.26 -0.27
CA SER A 63 22.23 -16.76 0.30
C SER A 63 22.33 -15.37 0.94
N LEU A 64 21.24 -14.64 1.16
CA LEU A 64 21.31 -13.39 1.93
C LEU A 64 21.34 -13.69 3.44
N LYS A 65 22.40 -13.26 4.12
CA LYS A 65 22.45 -13.25 5.60
C LYS A 65 21.54 -12.14 6.11
N ILE A 66 20.29 -12.49 6.37
CA ILE A 66 19.30 -11.59 6.98
C ILE A 66 19.18 -11.86 8.47
N ASN A 67 18.81 -10.83 9.24
CA ASN A 67 18.58 -10.96 10.68
C ASN A 67 17.15 -11.46 10.98
N SER A 68 16.88 -11.79 12.25
CA SER A 68 15.60 -12.36 12.66
C SER A 68 14.40 -11.42 12.51
N ALA A 69 14.61 -10.10 12.52
CA ALA A 69 13.55 -9.13 12.28
C ALA A 69 13.19 -9.07 10.80
N GLU A 70 14.19 -9.09 9.93
CA GLU A 70 14.01 -9.14 8.47
C GLU A 70 13.33 -10.43 8.02
N GLU A 71 13.74 -11.58 8.57
CA GLU A 71 13.11 -12.87 8.29
C GLU A 71 11.61 -12.87 8.64
N LYS A 72 11.25 -12.30 9.81
CA LYS A 72 9.85 -12.16 10.23
C LYS A 72 9.07 -11.22 9.32
N ALA A 73 9.68 -10.10 8.89
CA ALA A 73 9.03 -9.16 7.99
C ALA A 73 8.74 -9.80 6.61
N ILE A 74 9.70 -10.55 6.06
CA ILE A 74 9.53 -11.30 4.81
C ILE A 74 8.45 -12.39 4.97
N SER A 75 8.48 -13.13 6.09
CA SER A 75 7.49 -14.17 6.38
C SER A 75 6.07 -13.60 6.50
N LEU A 76 5.92 -12.45 7.17
CA LEU A 76 4.64 -11.75 7.27
C LEU A 76 4.13 -11.30 5.90
N TYR A 77 5.02 -10.75 5.07
CA TYR A 77 4.68 -10.35 3.71
C TYR A 77 4.23 -11.55 2.86
N ALA A 78 5.00 -12.65 2.88
CA ALA A 78 4.67 -13.88 2.15
C ALA A 78 3.31 -14.47 2.55
N ALA A 79 2.99 -14.45 3.85
CA ALA A 79 1.71 -14.90 4.35
C ALA A 79 0.54 -14.01 3.88
N CYS A 80 0.78 -12.72 3.69
CA CYS A 80 -0.22 -11.75 3.24
C CYS A 80 -0.53 -11.87 1.74
N ILE A 81 0.49 -12.03 0.89
CA ILE A 81 0.31 -12.02 -0.58
C ILE A 81 -0.17 -13.35 -1.16
N ASN A 82 -0.13 -14.45 -0.39
CA ASN A 82 -0.54 -15.77 -0.87
C ASN A 82 -2.07 -15.93 -0.87
N GLU A 83 -2.72 -15.37 -1.88
CA GLU A 83 -4.18 -15.40 -2.04
C GLU A 83 -4.76 -16.82 -2.12
N GLU A 84 -4.04 -17.76 -2.74
CA GLU A 84 -4.50 -19.15 -2.84
C GLU A 84 -4.64 -19.76 -1.45
N ARG A 85 -3.60 -19.59 -0.61
CA ARG A 85 -3.64 -20.08 0.77
C ARG A 85 -4.73 -19.40 1.58
N LEU A 86 -4.91 -18.08 1.44
CA LEU A 86 -5.98 -17.34 2.11
C LEU A 86 -7.36 -17.86 1.70
N ARG A 87 -7.58 -18.11 0.40
CA ARG A 87 -8.84 -18.66 -0.13
C ARG A 87 -9.10 -20.08 0.36
N GLN A 88 -8.07 -20.92 0.40
CA GLN A 88 -8.17 -22.26 0.97
C GLN A 88 -8.54 -22.20 2.46
N LEU A 89 -7.88 -21.34 3.25
CA LEU A 89 -8.16 -21.18 4.68
C LEU A 89 -9.60 -20.72 4.93
N GLY A 90 -10.08 -19.77 4.13
CA GLY A 90 -11.39 -19.16 4.29
C GLY A 90 -11.54 -18.51 5.67
N LEU A 91 -12.75 -18.54 6.23
CA LEU A 91 -13.03 -17.96 7.56
C LEU A 91 -12.63 -18.85 8.74
N ARG A 92 -12.02 -20.03 8.50
CA ARG A 92 -11.74 -21.00 9.58
C ARG A 92 -10.82 -20.44 10.68
N PRO A 93 -9.70 -19.77 10.37
CA PRO A 93 -8.85 -19.17 11.41
C PRO A 93 -9.59 -18.11 12.22
N TRP A 94 -10.43 -17.31 11.56
CA TRP A 94 -11.25 -16.28 12.19
C TRP A 94 -12.30 -16.88 13.13
N LEU A 95 -13.02 -17.92 12.70
CA LEU A 95 -14.02 -18.61 13.52
C LEU A 95 -13.39 -19.27 14.74
N ALA A 96 -12.22 -19.90 14.59
CA ALA A 96 -11.48 -20.48 15.70
C ALA A 96 -11.05 -19.41 16.73
N PHE A 97 -10.59 -18.25 16.24
CA PHE A 97 -10.27 -17.11 17.10
C PHE A 97 -11.51 -16.57 17.83
N VAL A 98 -12.63 -16.38 17.12
CA VAL A 98 -13.89 -15.93 17.72
C VAL A 98 -14.35 -16.90 18.80
N GLN A 99 -14.26 -18.21 18.56
CA GLN A 99 -14.61 -19.22 19.57
C GLN A 99 -13.67 -19.18 20.78
N SER A 100 -12.37 -18.96 20.59
CA SER A 100 -11.41 -18.90 21.69
C SER A 100 -11.64 -17.72 22.63
N ILE A 101 -12.24 -16.63 22.14
CA ILE A 101 -12.59 -15.44 22.94
C ILE A 101 -14.02 -15.46 23.49
N GLY A 102 -14.74 -16.59 23.39
CA GLY A 102 -16.10 -16.74 23.96
C GLY A 102 -17.25 -16.56 22.96
N GLY A 103 -16.96 -16.53 21.66
CA GLY A 103 -17.95 -16.40 20.59
C GLY A 103 -18.23 -14.96 20.19
N TRP A 104 -18.98 -14.81 19.10
CA TRP A 104 -19.50 -13.52 18.64
C TRP A 104 -21.01 -13.54 18.83
N ASN A 105 -21.55 -12.67 19.68
CA ASN A 105 -22.99 -12.54 19.85
C ASN A 105 -23.52 -11.50 18.84
N PRO A 106 -24.11 -11.89 17.70
CA PRO A 106 -24.89 -10.95 16.93
C PRO A 106 -26.13 -10.65 17.77
N GLN A 107 -26.18 -9.48 18.41
CA GLN A 107 -27.46 -9.03 18.97
C GLN A 107 -28.48 -9.05 17.83
N LYS A 108 -29.50 -9.91 17.99
CA LYS A 108 -30.63 -9.99 17.08
C LYS A 108 -31.27 -8.61 17.02
N VAL A 109 -31.20 -7.97 15.85
CA VAL A 109 -32.11 -6.89 15.46
C VAL A 109 -33.40 -7.54 14.98
#